data_AF-A0A4R5UCJ1-F1
#
_entry.id   AF-A0A4R5UCJ1-F1
#
_cell.length_a   1.000
_cell.length_b   1.000
_cell.length_c   1.000
_cell.angle_alpha   90.00
_cell.angle_beta   90.00
_cell.angle_gamma   90.00
#
_symmetry.space_group_name_H-M   'P 1'
#
loop_
_entity.id
_entity.type
_entity.pdbx_description
1 polymer ?
#
loop_
_entity_poly.entity_id
_entity_poly.type
_entity_poly.pdbx_seq_one_letter_code
_entity_poly.pdbx_strand_id
1 'polypeptide(L)'
;MLRIRPLALIGALCCAGAAQAQTANDCPQLPPEATVRWEVQPGPDFVFCRAMDLASGRQAFAVTVGRNANFKPRRNDRVGERVTIDGTRIWWHAPENELTGALVRETLLELPSGDYAHIIVRASDEAALTRSLHDAESLHFSDVRLGSK
;
A
#
# COMPACT_ATOMS: atom_id res chain seq x y z
N MET A 1 67.62 -7.73 14.35
CA MET A 1 66.69 -8.76 14.85
C MET A 1 65.32 -8.13 15.00
N LEU A 2 64.31 -8.79 14.43
CA LEU A 2 62.92 -8.35 14.26
C LEU A 2 62.19 -8.22 15.61
N ARG A 3 61.26 -7.26 15.80
CA ARG A 3 59.87 -7.58 16.25
C ARG A 3 58.90 -6.38 16.33
N ILE A 4 58.06 -6.32 15.30
CA ILE A 4 56.59 -6.29 15.33
C ILE A 4 55.92 -5.13 16.10
N ARG A 5 55.38 -4.18 15.33
CA ARG A 5 54.35 -3.21 15.74
C ARG A 5 52.99 -3.91 15.87
N PRO A 6 52.24 -3.78 16.98
CA PRO A 6 50.87 -4.25 17.02
C PRO A 6 49.99 -3.25 16.26
N LEU A 7 49.38 -3.75 15.19
CA LEU A 7 48.38 -3.09 14.39
C LEU A 7 47.13 -2.86 15.27
N ALA A 8 46.81 -1.60 15.57
CA ALA A 8 45.52 -1.23 16.13
C ALA A 8 44.49 -1.19 14.99
N LEU A 9 43.69 -2.24 14.85
CA LEU A 9 42.50 -2.23 13.99
C LEU A 9 41.38 -2.96 14.74
N ILE A 10 40.63 -2.23 15.55
CA ILE A 10 39.40 -2.72 16.17
C ILE A 10 38.31 -1.68 15.95
N GLY A 11 37.28 -2.08 15.20
CA GLY A 11 35.91 -1.65 15.49
C GLY A 11 35.29 -0.57 14.61
N ALA A 12 35.37 -0.66 13.27
CA ALA A 12 34.34 -0.04 12.44
C ALA A 12 33.13 -0.99 12.38
N LEU A 13 32.36 -1.06 13.48
CA LEU A 13 31.09 -1.81 13.49
C LEU A 13 30.07 -1.02 12.68
N CYS A 14 29.54 -1.67 11.66
CA CYS A 14 28.59 -1.15 10.70
C CYS A 14 27.34 -0.53 11.36
N CYS A 15 27.23 0.79 11.30
CA CYS A 15 25.94 1.47 11.34
C CYS A 15 25.19 1.21 10.02
N ALA A 16 24.57 0.05 9.88
CA ALA A 16 23.65 -0.25 8.78
C ALA A 16 22.33 -0.79 9.37
N GLY A 17 21.55 0.10 9.98
CA GLY A 17 20.32 -0.30 10.66
C GLY A 17 19.28 0.81 10.82
N ALA A 18 19.34 1.89 10.03
CA ALA A 18 18.35 2.96 10.11
C ALA A 18 18.03 3.52 8.72
N ALA A 19 17.32 2.74 7.89
CA ALA A 19 16.84 3.23 6.60
C ALA A 19 15.42 2.75 6.23
N GLN A 20 14.66 2.14 7.14
CA GLN A 20 13.31 1.63 6.83
C GLN A 20 12.18 2.31 7.61
N ALA A 21 12.48 3.25 8.51
CA ALA A 21 11.45 3.88 9.35
C ALA A 21 10.83 5.15 8.75
N GLN A 22 11.48 5.81 7.78
CA GLN A 22 11.00 7.10 7.26
C GLN A 22 9.94 6.99 6.16
N THR A 23 9.74 5.81 5.58
CA THR A 23 8.69 5.56 4.57
C THR A 23 7.44 4.90 5.16
N ALA A 24 7.45 4.60 6.47
CA ALA A 24 6.36 3.89 7.14
C ALA A 24 5.07 4.74 7.25
N ASN A 25 5.16 6.06 7.04
CA ASN A 25 4.04 6.99 7.22
C ASN A 25 3.41 7.47 5.90
N ASP A 26 3.92 7.02 4.75
CA ASP A 26 3.36 7.45 3.46
C ASP A 26 2.27 6.47 2.96
N CYS A 27 2.36 5.19 3.35
CA CYS A 27 1.39 4.16 2.99
C CYS A 27 0.51 3.79 4.18
N PRO A 28 -0.74 3.34 3.94
CA PRO A 28 -1.59 2.87 5.02
C PRO A 28 -0.97 1.68 5.75
N GLN A 29 -1.23 1.59 7.04
CA GLN A 29 -0.75 0.48 7.85
C GLN A 29 -1.45 -0.80 7.39
N LEU A 30 -0.65 -1.83 7.12
CA LEU A 30 -1.14 -3.18 6.87
C LEU A 30 -1.57 -3.85 8.19
N PRO A 31 -2.55 -4.76 8.16
CA PRO A 31 -2.88 -5.55 9.35
C PRO A 31 -1.68 -6.42 9.77
N PRO A 32 -1.53 -6.77 11.07
CA PRO A 32 -0.40 -7.54 11.58
C PRO A 32 -0.13 -8.88 10.85
N GLU A 33 -1.19 -9.50 10.35
CA GLU A 33 -1.21 -10.78 9.65
C GLU A 33 -1.09 -10.66 8.11
N ALA A 34 -0.89 -9.46 7.57
CA ALA A 34 -0.81 -9.24 6.14
C ALA A 34 0.30 -10.09 5.49
N THR A 35 -0.02 -10.75 4.38
CA THR A 35 0.96 -11.51 3.57
C THR A 35 1.57 -10.69 2.44
N VAL A 36 1.49 -9.36 2.54
CA VAL A 36 1.99 -8.40 1.56
C VAL A 36 2.99 -7.45 2.21
N ARG A 37 3.84 -6.83 1.39
CA ARG A 37 4.70 -5.71 1.79
C ARG A 37 4.52 -4.54 0.85
N TRP A 38 4.68 -3.33 1.36
CA TRP A 38 4.67 -2.14 0.52
C TRP A 38 5.94 -2.03 -0.31
N GLU A 39 5.76 -1.70 -1.60
CA GLU A 39 6.73 -0.97 -2.40
C GLU A 39 6.21 0.43 -2.63
N VAL A 40 6.96 1.42 -2.13
CA VAL A 40 6.54 2.82 -2.08
C VAL A 40 7.15 3.57 -3.26
N GLN A 41 6.31 4.30 -3.99
CA GLN A 41 6.74 5.22 -5.04
C GLN A 41 6.15 6.61 -4.77
N PRO A 42 6.94 7.54 -4.21
CA PRO A 42 6.49 8.90 -4.00
C PRO A 42 6.37 9.66 -5.33
N GLY A 43 5.37 10.53 -5.41
CA GLY A 43 5.20 11.55 -6.44
C GLY A 43 5.18 12.96 -5.80
N PRO A 44 5.03 14.02 -6.61
CA PRO A 44 5.04 15.40 -6.09
C PRO A 44 3.91 15.71 -5.10
N ASP A 45 2.72 15.17 -5.35
CA ASP A 45 1.49 15.46 -4.60
C ASP A 45 0.67 14.20 -4.26
N PHE A 46 1.30 13.04 -4.39
CA PHE A 46 0.75 11.73 -4.07
C PHE A 46 1.85 10.74 -3.68
N VAL A 47 1.44 9.61 -3.12
CA VAL A 47 2.27 8.41 -2.97
C VAL A 47 1.52 7.21 -3.51
N PHE A 48 2.24 6.37 -4.24
CA PHE A 48 1.74 5.12 -4.80
C PHE A 48 2.35 3.93 -4.04
N CYS A 49 1.50 3.21 -3.33
CA CYS A 49 1.84 2.08 -2.48
C CYS A 49 1.40 0.79 -3.16
N ARG A 50 2.36 -0.03 -3.62
CA ARG A 50 2.08 -1.35 -4.19
C ARG A 50 2.18 -2.42 -3.11
N ALA A 51 1.09 -3.14 -2.85
CA ALA A 51 1.10 -4.28 -1.95
C ALA A 51 1.59 -5.51 -2.71
N MET A 52 2.86 -5.86 -2.50
CA MET A 52 3.51 -6.99 -3.12
C MET A 52 3.34 -8.22 -2.25
N ASP A 53 2.69 -9.26 -2.78
CA ASP A 53 2.55 -10.55 -2.12
C ASP A 53 3.91 -11.17 -1.85
N LEU A 54 4.15 -11.56 -0.60
CA LEU A 54 5.45 -12.04 -0.12
C LEU A 54 5.86 -13.38 -0.75
N ALA A 55 4.88 -14.22 -1.10
CA ALA A 55 5.13 -15.56 -1.64
C ALA A 55 5.37 -15.54 -3.15
N SER A 56 4.54 -14.81 -3.90
CA SER A 56 4.55 -14.78 -5.37
C SER A 56 5.33 -13.61 -5.96
N GLY A 57 5.60 -12.57 -5.18
CA GLY A 57 6.19 -11.32 -5.66
C GLY A 57 5.29 -10.55 -6.62
N ARG A 58 4.00 -10.92 -6.73
CA ARG A 58 3.02 -10.23 -7.58
C ARG A 58 2.31 -9.14 -6.77
N GLN A 59 1.87 -8.09 -7.46
CA GLN A 59 1.04 -7.08 -6.82
C GLN A 59 -0.36 -7.65 -6.53
N ALA A 60 -0.77 -7.65 -5.26
CA ALA A 60 -2.11 -8.04 -4.83
C ALA A 60 -3.10 -6.86 -4.98
N PHE A 61 -2.70 -5.69 -4.51
CA PHE A 61 -3.44 -4.45 -4.63
C PHE A 61 -2.51 -3.23 -4.61
N ALA A 62 -3.06 -2.05 -4.85
CA ALA A 62 -2.33 -0.79 -4.69
C ALA A 62 -3.22 0.28 -4.07
N VAL A 63 -2.57 1.20 -3.37
CA VAL A 63 -3.20 2.40 -2.79
C VAL A 63 -2.49 3.62 -3.32
N THR A 64 -3.24 4.55 -3.90
CA THR A 64 -2.74 5.89 -4.19
C THR A 64 -3.31 6.84 -3.15
N VAL A 65 -2.45 7.47 -2.36
CA VAL A 65 -2.86 8.56 -1.48
C VAL A 65 -2.44 9.86 -2.13
N GLY A 66 -3.38 10.79 -2.33
CA GLY A 66 -3.12 12.03 -3.05
C GLY A 66 -4.09 13.14 -2.68
N ARG A 67 -3.67 14.39 -2.93
CA ARG A 67 -4.51 15.58 -2.69
C ARG A 67 -5.75 15.63 -3.58
N ASN A 68 -5.73 14.92 -4.70
CA ASN A 68 -6.79 14.90 -5.70
C ASN A 68 -7.28 13.47 -5.96
N ALA A 69 -8.60 13.28 -5.97
CA ALA A 69 -9.21 12.02 -6.39
C ALA A 69 -9.28 11.90 -7.92
N ASN A 70 -8.35 11.15 -8.51
CA ASN A 70 -8.33 10.87 -9.94
C ASN A 70 -9.40 9.85 -10.36
N PHE A 71 -9.71 8.87 -9.49
CA PHE A 71 -10.81 7.93 -9.69
C PHE A 71 -12.14 8.57 -9.29
N LYS A 72 -13.18 8.39 -10.12
CA LYS A 72 -14.55 8.89 -9.88
C LYS A 72 -15.53 7.71 -9.87
N PRO A 73 -15.94 7.20 -8.69
CA PRO A 73 -16.79 6.03 -8.59
C PRO A 73 -18.18 6.26 -9.22
N ARG A 74 -18.59 5.37 -10.12
CA ARG A 74 -19.93 5.40 -10.74
C ARG A 74 -20.89 4.48 -10.01
N ARG A 75 -22.13 4.93 -9.81
CA ARG A 75 -23.15 4.14 -9.08
C ARG A 75 -23.46 2.79 -9.74
N ASN A 76 -23.44 2.73 -11.07
CA ASN A 76 -23.76 1.51 -11.82
C ASN A 76 -22.66 0.44 -11.72
N ASP A 77 -21.46 0.83 -11.32
CA ASP A 77 -20.33 -0.10 -11.18
C ASP A 77 -20.29 -0.74 -9.79
N ARG A 78 -21.21 -0.39 -8.88
CA ARG A 78 -21.23 -0.91 -7.50
C ARG A 78 -21.51 -2.41 -7.51
N VAL A 79 -20.74 -3.14 -6.69
CA VAL A 79 -20.87 -4.58 -6.54
C VAL A 79 -20.85 -5.00 -5.06
N GLY A 80 -21.49 -6.14 -4.77
CA GLY A 80 -21.53 -6.72 -3.43
C GLY A 80 -22.37 -5.91 -2.44
N GLU A 81 -21.97 -5.92 -1.18
CA GLU A 81 -22.53 -5.09 -0.11
C GLU A 81 -21.56 -3.96 0.28
N ARG A 82 -22.01 -3.02 1.12
CA ARG A 82 -21.12 -2.02 1.68
C ARG A 82 -20.18 -2.64 2.70
N VAL A 83 -18.89 -2.38 2.54
CA VAL A 83 -17.85 -2.74 3.49
C VAL A 83 -17.41 -1.52 4.30
N THR A 84 -16.62 -1.76 5.35
CA THR A 84 -16.04 -0.70 6.19
C THR A 84 -14.54 -0.79 6.10
N ILE A 85 -13.88 0.32 5.75
CA ILE A 85 -12.43 0.44 5.71
C ILE A 85 -12.06 1.63 6.60
N ASP A 86 -11.27 1.38 7.63
CA ASP A 86 -10.85 2.37 8.63
C ASP A 86 -12.03 3.22 9.16
N GLY A 87 -13.12 2.54 9.53
CA GLY A 87 -14.36 3.19 10.02
C GLY A 87 -15.24 3.83 8.95
N THR A 88 -14.77 3.93 7.70
CA THR A 88 -15.53 4.54 6.60
C THR A 88 -16.30 3.48 5.83
N ARG A 89 -17.63 3.63 5.79
CA ARG A 89 -18.48 2.72 5.03
C ARG A 89 -18.46 3.06 3.54
N ILE A 90 -18.04 2.14 2.66
CA ILE A 90 -17.86 2.39 1.22
C ILE A 90 -18.53 1.31 0.36
N TRP A 91 -18.48 1.47 -0.96
CA TRP A 91 -18.82 0.43 -1.94
C TRP A 91 -17.57 0.07 -2.73
N TRP A 92 -17.42 -1.20 -3.08
CA TRP A 92 -16.53 -1.60 -4.16
C TRP A 92 -17.19 -1.34 -5.51
N HIS A 93 -16.37 -0.93 -6.47
CA HIS A 93 -16.76 -0.72 -7.85
C HIS A 93 -16.01 -1.70 -8.75
N ALA A 94 -16.73 -2.35 -9.66
CA ALA A 94 -16.18 -3.21 -10.69
C ALA A 94 -16.42 -2.54 -12.05
N PRO A 95 -15.47 -1.75 -12.57
CA PRO A 95 -15.62 -1.21 -13.91
C PRO A 95 -15.62 -2.35 -14.92
N GLU A 96 -16.41 -2.19 -15.98
CA GLU A 96 -16.42 -3.11 -17.10
C GLU A 96 -15.03 -3.12 -17.74
N ASN A 97 -14.32 -4.24 -17.62
CA ASN A 97 -12.96 -4.40 -18.11
C ASN A 97 -12.86 -5.65 -18.98
N GLU A 98 -13.43 -5.57 -20.18
CA GLU A 98 -13.46 -6.68 -21.14
C GLU A 98 -12.06 -7.04 -21.69
N LEU A 99 -11.07 -6.17 -21.51
CA LEU A 99 -9.79 -6.25 -22.24
C LEU A 99 -8.68 -7.05 -21.55
N THR A 100 -8.76 -7.25 -20.23
CA THR A 100 -7.61 -7.79 -19.46
C THR A 100 -7.82 -9.19 -18.88
N GLY A 101 -9.06 -9.71 -18.88
CA GLY A 101 -9.41 -10.99 -18.25
C GLY A 101 -9.18 -11.03 -16.73
N ALA A 102 -8.76 -9.92 -16.12
CA ALA A 102 -8.49 -9.79 -14.70
C ALA A 102 -9.72 -9.24 -13.98
N LEU A 103 -9.99 -9.77 -12.79
CA LEU A 103 -10.99 -9.21 -11.88
C LEU A 103 -10.43 -7.92 -11.27
N VAL A 104 -11.18 -6.83 -11.38
CA VAL A 104 -10.82 -5.51 -10.83
C VAL A 104 -11.88 -5.05 -9.84
N ARG A 105 -11.43 -4.55 -8.69
CA ARG A 105 -12.26 -3.83 -7.72
C ARG A 105 -11.56 -2.55 -7.31
N GLU A 106 -12.28 -1.46 -7.33
CA GLU A 106 -11.77 -0.13 -7.00
C GLU A 106 -12.68 0.57 -5.98
N THR A 107 -12.09 1.36 -5.09
CA THR A 107 -12.85 2.22 -4.18
C THR A 107 -12.06 3.48 -3.81
N LEU A 108 -12.77 4.51 -3.36
CA LEU A 108 -12.21 5.80 -2.98
C LEU A 108 -12.65 6.14 -1.56
N LEU A 109 -11.68 6.52 -0.73
CA LEU A 109 -11.90 7.07 0.59
C LEU A 109 -11.45 8.52 0.61
N GLU A 110 -12.20 9.37 1.32
CA GLU A 110 -11.73 10.66 1.77
C GLU A 110 -11.17 10.48 3.18
N LEU A 111 -9.92 10.87 3.40
CA LEU A 111 -9.23 10.72 4.67
C LEU A 111 -9.54 11.92 5.58
N PRO A 112 -9.38 11.79 6.91
CA PRO A 112 -9.59 12.91 7.84
C PRO A 112 -8.70 14.14 7.55
N SER A 113 -7.57 13.96 6.85
CA SER A 113 -6.70 15.06 6.41
C SER A 113 -7.29 15.90 5.27
N GLY A 114 -8.34 15.40 4.59
CA GLY A 114 -8.87 15.94 3.34
C GLY A 114 -8.19 15.40 2.08
N ASP A 115 -7.16 14.55 2.23
CA ASP A 115 -6.59 13.80 1.11
C ASP A 115 -7.49 12.62 0.73
N TYR A 116 -7.21 12.00 -0.42
CA TYR A 116 -7.95 10.86 -0.92
C TYR A 116 -7.08 9.61 -0.98
N ALA A 117 -7.65 8.47 -0.59
CA ALA A 117 -7.07 7.15 -0.83
C ALA A 117 -7.86 6.41 -1.90
N HIS A 118 -7.25 6.17 -3.05
CA HIS A 118 -7.78 5.30 -4.09
C HIS A 118 -7.17 3.91 -3.96
N ILE A 119 -8.01 2.91 -3.72
CA ILE A 119 -7.60 1.51 -3.58
C ILE A 119 -8.02 0.75 -4.84
N ILE A 120 -7.09 0.04 -5.46
CA ILE A 120 -7.33 -0.85 -6.60
C ILE A 120 -6.82 -2.26 -6.29
N VAL A 121 -7.72 -3.24 -6.43
CA VAL A 121 -7.43 -4.66 -6.36
C VAL A 121 -7.49 -5.24 -7.76
N ARG A 122 -6.48 -6.02 -8.16
CA ARG A 122 -6.46 -6.76 -9.42
C ARG A 122 -6.07 -8.21 -9.16
N ALA A 123 -6.93 -9.13 -9.56
CA ALA A 123 -6.73 -10.56 -9.35
C ALA A 123 -6.94 -11.36 -10.64
N SER A 124 -6.27 -12.52 -10.73
CA SER A 124 -6.44 -13.48 -11.82
C SER A 124 -7.67 -14.37 -11.67
N ASP A 125 -8.16 -14.52 -10.44
CA ASP A 125 -9.23 -15.42 -10.06
C ASP A 125 -9.93 -14.93 -8.78
N GLU A 126 -11.12 -15.49 -8.51
CA GLU A 126 -11.95 -15.09 -7.37
C GLU A 126 -11.27 -15.33 -6.02
N ALA A 127 -10.46 -16.39 -5.89
CA ALA A 127 -9.80 -16.70 -4.62
C ALA A 127 -8.72 -15.64 -4.29
N ALA A 128 -7.93 -15.25 -5.28
CA ALA A 128 -6.98 -14.15 -5.15
C ALA A 128 -7.68 -12.81 -4.91
N LEU A 129 -8.85 -12.60 -5.54
CA LEU A 129 -9.66 -11.40 -5.32
C LEU A 129 -10.13 -11.32 -3.86
N THR A 130 -10.74 -12.38 -3.33
CA THR A 130 -11.25 -12.42 -1.95
C THR A 130 -10.14 -12.14 -0.93
N ARG A 131 -8.97 -12.76 -1.08
CA ARG A 131 -7.83 -12.51 -0.18
C ARG A 131 -7.37 -11.06 -0.24
N SER A 132 -7.20 -10.52 -1.44
CA SER A 132 -6.71 -9.14 -1.61
C SER A 132 -7.73 -8.10 -1.12
N LEU A 133 -9.03 -8.37 -1.24
CA LEU A 133 -10.08 -7.53 -0.66
C LEU A 133 -10.04 -7.55 0.87
N HIS A 134 -9.88 -8.72 1.49
CA HIS A 134 -9.77 -8.84 2.94
C HIS A 134 -8.61 -8.01 3.51
N ASP A 135 -7.44 -8.09 2.88
CA ASP A 135 -6.27 -7.32 3.29
C ASP A 135 -6.48 -5.81 3.09
N ALA A 136 -7.08 -5.41 1.96
CA ALA A 136 -7.37 -4.02 1.66
C ALA A 136 -8.44 -3.41 2.58
N GLU A 137 -9.42 -4.19 3.00
CA GLU A 137 -10.48 -3.75 3.92
C GLU A 137 -9.99 -3.58 5.36
N SER A 138 -8.88 -4.23 5.71
CA SER A 138 -8.24 -4.19 7.02
C SER A 138 -7.14 -3.12 7.14
N LEU A 139 -7.04 -2.23 6.15
CA LEU A 139 -6.09 -1.12 6.17
C LEU A 139 -6.46 -0.05 7.21
N HIS A 140 -5.44 0.55 7.81
CA HIS A 140 -5.58 1.72 8.69
C HIS A 140 -4.82 2.92 8.13
N PHE A 141 -5.44 4.11 8.17
CA PHE A 141 -4.89 5.35 7.60
C PHE A 141 -4.45 6.37 8.66
N SER A 142 -4.40 5.99 9.95
CA SER A 142 -4.12 6.87 11.10
C SER A 142 -2.87 7.73 10.98
N ASP A 143 -1.84 7.22 10.30
CA ASP A 143 -0.51 7.85 10.23
C ASP A 143 -0.12 8.30 8.82
N VAL A 144 -1.04 8.17 7.86
CA VAL A 144 -0.79 8.54 6.46
C VAL A 144 -0.76 10.06 6.35
N ARG A 145 0.42 10.60 6.02
CA ARG A 145 0.59 12.04 5.78
C ARG A 145 1.40 12.27 4.52
N LEU A 146 0.79 12.87 3.52
CA LEU A 146 1.56 13.50 2.46
C LEU A 146 2.34 14.65 3.10
N GLY A 147 3.66 14.69 2.92
CA GLY A 147 4.52 15.76 3.44
C GLY A 147 3.94 17.16 3.18
N SER A 148 4.19 18.10 4.11
CA SER A 148 3.69 19.48 4.00
C SER A 148 4.12 20.14 2.69
N LYS A 149 3.26 21.04 2.18
CA LYS A 149 3.55 21.91 1.03
C LYS A 149 4.77 22.80 1.28
#